data_AF-A0A1V9YQS2-F1
#
_entry.id   AF-A0A1V9YQS2-F1
#
_cell.length_a   1.000
_cell.length_b   1.000
_cell.length_c   1.000
_cell.angle_alpha   90.00
_cell.angle_beta   90.00
_cell.angle_gamma   90.00
#
_symmetry.space_group_name_H-M   'P 1'
#
loop_
_entity.id
_entity.type
_entity.pdbx_description
1 polymer ?
#
loop_
_entity_poly.entity_id
_entity_poly.type
_entity_poly.pdbx_seq_one_letter_code
_entity_poly.pdbx_strand_id
1 'polypeptide(L)'
;MYGPVRLDDMRVFLSNPDSYGPFLTYAVSVDSVSELLAWRVVQHFKARTVSAAVVYAVCLAPGAVLATPAAGSLRPRVAAAMTRKSGASDVVDHLLEAFADKLLRALIADVLPGYREATPTWDTFVHRSVIRRDCSTLGPPLLAKNPSVVALRDASELDTNASRPSDRSMSGKLHRLGDVVTATALGIKPEQRKVPVLWAAMDDDTRTPALSTKSIVLNP
;
A
#
# COMPACT_ATOMS: atom_id res chain seq x y z
N MET A 1 -18.48 -13.36 19.48
CA MET A 1 -17.77 -12.10 19.78
C MET A 1 -16.47 -12.11 19.00
N TYR A 2 -16.29 -11.20 18.05
CA TYR A 2 -15.00 -11.03 17.36
C TYR A 2 -13.98 -10.43 18.34
N GLY A 3 -12.74 -10.91 18.29
CA GLY A 3 -11.65 -10.47 19.19
C GLY A 3 -11.28 -9.00 19.05
N PRO A 4 -10.38 -8.48 19.91
CA PRO A 4 -9.97 -7.08 19.89
C PRO A 4 -9.36 -6.71 18.53
N VAL A 5 -9.77 -5.55 17.99
CA VAL A 5 -9.23 -5.02 16.74
C VAL A 5 -7.73 -4.72 16.91
N ARG A 6 -6.89 -5.34 16.07
CA ARG A 6 -5.44 -5.07 16.07
C ARG A 6 -5.13 -3.88 15.18
N LEU A 7 -4.15 -3.07 15.58
CA LEU A 7 -3.67 -1.96 14.76
C LEU A 7 -3.14 -2.43 13.40
N ASP A 8 -2.49 -3.59 13.37
CA ASP A 8 -1.97 -4.18 12.13
C ASP A 8 -3.09 -4.55 11.16
N ASP A 9 -4.24 -5.03 11.65
CA ASP A 9 -5.39 -5.35 10.81
C ASP A 9 -5.91 -4.07 10.13
N MET A 10 -6.04 -2.98 10.89
CA MET A 10 -6.49 -1.70 10.36
C MET A 10 -5.48 -1.13 9.35
N ARG A 11 -4.18 -1.24 9.64
CA ARG A 11 -3.13 -0.79 8.74
C ARG A 11 -3.17 -1.53 7.40
N VAL A 12 -3.32 -2.86 7.43
CA VAL A 12 -3.41 -3.69 6.21
C VAL A 12 -4.71 -3.41 5.46
N PHE A 13 -5.83 -3.28 6.17
CA PHE A 13 -7.12 -2.95 5.58
C PHE A 13 -7.07 -1.63 4.81
N LEU A 14 -6.57 -0.56 5.43
CA LEU A 14 -6.47 0.76 4.80
C LEU A 14 -5.39 0.86 3.71
N SER A 15 -4.45 -0.09 3.68
CA SER A 15 -3.45 -0.16 2.61
C SER A 15 -4.02 -0.79 1.33
N ASN A 16 -5.11 -1.55 1.43
CA ASN A 16 -5.78 -2.13 0.27
C ASN A 16 -6.69 -1.09 -0.41
N PRO A 17 -6.48 -0.74 -1.70
CA PRO A 17 -7.33 0.21 -2.41
C PRO A 17 -8.82 -0.18 -2.42
N ASP A 18 -9.12 -1.48 -2.51
CA ASP A 18 -10.50 -1.99 -2.54
C ASP A 18 -11.25 -1.74 -1.22
N SER A 19 -10.51 -1.68 -0.11
CA SER A 19 -11.04 -1.41 1.22
C SER A 19 -11.01 0.08 1.56
N TYR A 20 -9.97 0.80 1.12
CA TYR A 20 -9.75 2.20 1.45
C TYR A 20 -10.85 3.10 0.86
N GLY A 21 -11.25 2.89 -0.39
CA GLY A 21 -12.29 3.69 -1.05
C GLY A 21 -13.62 3.69 -0.30
N PRO A 22 -14.23 2.51 -0.06
CA PRO A 22 -15.46 2.41 0.73
C PRO A 22 -15.35 2.98 2.15
N PHE A 23 -14.21 2.75 2.82
CA PHE A 23 -13.97 3.28 4.16
C PHE A 23 -13.87 4.81 4.16
N LEU A 24 -13.23 5.40 3.15
CA LEU A 24 -13.17 6.85 2.95
C LEU A 24 -14.57 7.44 2.69
N THR A 25 -15.37 6.81 1.83
CA THR A 25 -16.75 7.24 1.57
C THR A 25 -17.57 7.28 2.86
N TYR A 26 -17.44 6.24 3.69
CA TYR A 26 -18.08 6.23 5.00
C TYR A 26 -17.56 7.34 5.92
N ALA A 27 -16.23 7.49 6.03
CA ALA A 27 -15.62 8.52 6.87
C ALA A 27 -16.07 9.94 6.48
N VAL A 28 -16.25 10.20 5.18
CA VAL A 28 -16.84 11.44 4.66
C VAL A 28 -18.30 11.59 5.08
N SER A 29 -19.11 10.52 5.02
CA SER A 29 -20.53 10.57 5.40
C SER A 29 -20.78 10.89 6.88
N VAL A 30 -19.80 10.63 7.74
CA VAL A 30 -19.85 10.91 9.18
C VAL A 30 -18.96 12.08 9.60
N ASP A 31 -18.46 12.87 8.64
CA ASP A 31 -17.57 14.03 8.85
C ASP A 31 -16.32 13.74 9.69
N SER A 32 -15.82 12.51 9.64
CA SER A 32 -14.64 12.05 10.40
C SER A 32 -13.51 11.62 9.45
N VAL A 33 -13.14 12.51 8.54
CA VAL A 33 -12.23 12.23 7.42
C VAL A 33 -10.77 12.64 7.69
N SER A 34 -10.56 13.59 8.60
CA SER A 34 -9.25 14.22 8.85
C SER A 34 -8.18 13.21 9.28
N GLU A 35 -8.54 12.28 10.16
CA GLU A 35 -7.64 11.24 10.68
C GLU A 35 -7.20 10.28 9.57
N LEU A 36 -8.13 9.91 8.70
CA LEU A 36 -7.88 8.98 7.59
C LEU A 36 -6.97 9.63 6.53
N LEU A 37 -7.25 10.87 6.16
CA LEU A 37 -6.42 11.60 5.20
C LEU A 37 -5.04 11.91 5.76
N ALA A 38 -4.95 12.33 7.02
CA ALA A 38 -3.67 12.54 7.69
C ALA A 38 -2.85 11.24 7.71
N TRP A 39 -3.49 10.10 7.99
CA TRP A 39 -2.82 8.80 7.96
C TRP A 39 -2.30 8.48 6.56
N ARG A 40 -3.07 8.76 5.52
CA ARG A 40 -2.67 8.56 4.13
C ARG A 40 -1.46 9.42 3.75
N VAL A 41 -1.42 10.68 4.17
CA VAL A 41 -0.28 11.58 3.96
C VAL A 41 0.99 11.01 4.64
N VAL A 42 0.87 10.43 5.84
CA VAL A 42 2.00 9.76 6.49
C VAL A 42 2.45 8.52 5.71
N GLN A 43 1.54 7.74 5.11
CA GLN A 43 1.94 6.63 4.24
C GLN A 43 2.71 7.11 3.00
N HIS A 44 2.31 8.24 2.41
CA HIS A 44 3.06 8.87 1.31
C HIS A 44 4.46 9.30 1.73
N PHE A 45 4.62 9.78 2.97
CA PHE A 45 5.93 10.05 3.56
C PHE A 45 6.77 8.79 3.73
N LYS A 46 6.20 7.70 4.26
CA LYS A 46 6.90 6.41 4.41
C LYS A 46 7.34 5.83 3.06
N ALA A 47 6.56 6.05 2.01
CA ALA A 47 6.92 5.71 0.63
C ALA A 47 7.92 6.68 -0.01
N ARG A 48 8.43 7.68 0.74
CA ARG A 48 9.34 8.74 0.28
C ARG A 48 8.78 9.56 -0.91
N THR A 49 7.46 9.58 -1.08
CA THR A 49 6.77 10.40 -2.10
C THR A 49 6.49 11.82 -1.63
N VAL A 50 6.49 12.04 -0.31
CA VAL A 50 6.24 13.33 0.33
C VAL A 50 7.29 13.56 1.41
N SER A 51 7.72 14.81 1.63
CA SER A 51 8.71 15.15 2.65
C SER A 51 8.08 15.36 4.04
N ALA A 52 8.87 15.23 5.10
CA ALA A 52 8.41 15.47 6.48
C ALA A 52 7.87 16.90 6.67
N ALA A 53 8.41 17.88 5.95
CA ALA A 53 7.96 19.26 5.98
C ALA A 53 6.51 19.40 5.46
N VAL A 54 6.14 18.65 4.42
CA VAL A 54 4.77 18.63 3.91
C VAL A 54 3.82 17.97 4.91
N VAL A 55 4.23 16.84 5.51
CA VAL A 55 3.42 16.19 6.57
C VAL A 55 3.18 17.16 7.72
N TYR A 56 4.23 17.88 8.14
CA TYR A 56 4.11 18.90 9.18
C TYR A 56 3.14 20.01 8.78
N ALA A 57 3.32 20.63 7.61
CA ALA A 57 2.47 21.73 7.15
C ALA A 57 0.99 21.33 7.02
N VAL A 58 0.72 20.13 6.50
CA VAL A 58 -0.65 19.68 6.18
C VAL A 58 -1.38 19.11 7.40
N CYS A 59 -0.68 18.51 8.37
CA CYS A 59 -1.32 17.78 9.49
C CYS A 59 -1.01 18.37 10.88
N LEU A 60 0.19 18.93 11.07
CA LEU A 60 0.75 19.23 12.41
C LEU A 60 0.92 20.72 12.69
N ALA A 61 1.03 21.57 11.66
CA ALA A 61 1.17 23.01 11.83
C ALA A 61 -0.08 23.63 12.50
N PRO A 62 0.06 24.77 13.18
CA PRO A 62 -1.09 25.57 13.60
C PRO A 62 -1.95 25.93 12.39
N GLY A 63 -3.26 25.68 12.45
CA GLY A 63 -4.19 25.92 11.33
C GLY A 63 -4.03 24.96 10.15
N ALA A 64 -3.32 23.84 10.33
CA ALA A 64 -3.18 22.81 9.31
C ALA A 64 -4.55 22.30 8.81
N VAL A 65 -4.66 22.07 7.50
CA VAL A 65 -5.91 21.65 6.84
C VAL A 65 -6.42 20.31 7.40
N LEU A 66 -5.51 19.37 7.64
CA LEU A 66 -5.82 18.07 8.26
C LEU A 66 -5.43 18.08 9.74
N ALA A 67 -5.81 19.15 10.45
CA ALA A 67 -5.60 19.22 11.88
C ALA A 67 -6.41 18.14 12.60
N THR A 68 -5.73 17.23 13.29
CA THR A 68 -6.37 16.17 14.05
C THR A 68 -6.11 16.31 15.56
N PRO A 69 -7.03 15.88 16.43
CA PRO A 69 -6.79 15.80 17.87
C PRO A 69 -5.60 14.86 18.19
N ALA A 70 -5.43 13.79 17.41
CA ALA A 70 -4.34 12.82 17.53
C ALA A 70 -2.94 13.45 17.43
N ALA A 71 -2.82 14.58 16.72
CA ALA A 71 -1.58 15.32 16.56
C ALA A 71 -1.16 16.09 17.82
N GLY A 72 -2.09 16.43 18.74
CA GLY A 72 -1.89 17.47 19.75
C GLY A 72 -0.59 17.37 20.55
N SER A 73 -0.28 16.19 21.09
CA SER A 73 0.95 15.98 21.88
C SER A 73 2.23 15.84 21.04
N LEU A 74 2.09 15.57 19.73
CA LEU A 74 3.20 15.31 18.82
C LEU A 74 3.63 16.58 18.07
N ARG A 75 2.71 17.52 17.84
CA ARG A 75 2.96 18.82 17.20
C ARG A 75 4.22 19.54 17.72
N PRO A 76 4.35 19.85 19.03
CA PRO A 76 5.52 20.57 19.53
C PRO A 76 6.80 19.75 19.41
N ARG A 77 6.71 18.42 19.52
CA ARG A 77 7.86 17.51 19.44
C ARG A 77 8.40 17.43 18.01
N VAL A 78 7.52 17.32 17.02
CA VAL A 78 7.90 17.32 15.60
C VAL A 78 8.44 18.70 15.20
N ALA A 79 7.81 19.79 15.63
CA ALA A 79 8.31 21.14 15.38
C ALA A 79 9.74 21.33 15.91
N ALA A 80 10.00 20.89 17.15
CA ALA A 80 11.33 20.97 17.76
C ALA A 80 12.37 20.05 17.10
N ALA A 81 11.95 18.91 16.54
CA ALA A 81 12.85 18.02 15.82
C ALA A 81 13.23 18.60 14.44
N MET A 82 12.27 19.20 13.74
CA MET A 82 12.48 19.80 12.41
C MET A 82 13.45 20.99 12.40
N THR A 83 13.67 21.67 13.54
CA THR A 83 14.60 22.81 13.66
C THR A 83 16.05 22.39 13.92
N ARG A 84 16.33 21.11 14.20
CA ARG A 84 17.69 20.61 14.47
C ARG A 84 18.41 20.22 13.18
N LYS A 85 19.61 20.76 12.96
CA LYS A 85 20.38 20.60 11.71
C LYS A 85 21.12 19.26 11.53
N SER A 86 21.32 18.44 12.57
CA SER A 86 21.99 17.14 12.45
C SER A 86 21.33 16.07 13.35
N GLY A 87 21.13 14.86 12.82
CA GLY A 87 20.52 13.72 13.55
C GLY A 87 18.99 13.74 13.71
N ALA A 88 18.30 14.74 13.16
CA ALA A 88 16.86 14.90 13.32
C ALA A 88 16.01 13.95 12.47
N SER A 89 16.56 13.39 11.39
CA SER A 89 15.79 12.58 10.44
C SER A 89 15.18 11.35 11.11
N ASP A 90 15.97 10.59 11.86
CA ASP A 90 15.49 9.38 12.53
C ASP A 90 14.44 9.70 13.60
N VAL A 91 14.64 10.80 14.34
CA VAL A 91 13.69 11.24 15.37
C VAL A 91 12.35 11.64 14.74
N VAL A 92 12.38 12.36 13.63
CA VAL A 92 11.18 12.74 12.88
C VAL A 92 10.47 11.50 12.34
N ASP A 93 11.20 10.54 11.76
CA ASP A 93 10.65 9.28 11.27
C ASP A 93 9.90 8.53 12.39
N HIS A 94 10.51 8.39 13.58
CA HIS A 94 9.87 7.75 14.74
C HIS A 94 8.64 8.51 15.25
N LEU A 95 8.69 9.85 15.28
CA LEU A 95 7.55 10.67 15.70
C LEU A 95 6.39 10.59 14.72
N LEU A 96 6.67 10.53 13.42
CA LEU A 96 5.65 10.36 12.38
C LEU A 96 5.07 8.93 12.37
N GLU A 97 5.85 7.92 12.72
CA GLU A 97 5.32 6.57 12.95
C GLU A 97 4.37 6.54 14.15
N ALA A 98 4.77 7.15 15.27
CA ALA A 98 3.91 7.29 16.44
C ALA A 98 2.63 8.09 16.12
N PHE A 99 2.72 9.08 15.22
CA PHE A 99 1.56 9.81 14.72
C PHE A 99 0.63 8.90 13.91
N ALA A 100 1.17 8.10 12.98
CA ALA A 100 0.39 7.13 12.21
C ALA A 100 -0.37 6.15 13.10
N ASP A 101 0.27 5.63 14.14
CA ASP A 101 -0.36 4.70 15.08
C ASP A 101 -1.47 5.37 15.90
N LYS A 102 -1.28 6.63 16.32
CA LYS A 102 -2.35 7.38 17.00
C LYS A 102 -3.55 7.64 16.09
N LEU A 103 -3.31 7.95 14.82
CA LEU A 103 -4.39 8.14 13.83
C LEU A 103 -5.17 6.83 13.64
N LEU A 104 -4.48 5.70 13.52
CA LEU A 104 -5.13 4.39 13.44
C LEU A 104 -5.97 4.08 14.68
N ARG A 105 -5.47 4.39 15.89
CA ARG A 105 -6.24 4.20 17.13
C ARG A 105 -7.49 5.07 17.16
N ALA A 106 -7.41 6.32 16.72
CA ALA A 106 -8.57 7.21 16.63
C ALA A 106 -9.61 6.63 15.64
N LEU A 107 -9.17 6.20 14.45
CA LEU A 107 -10.07 5.57 13.47
C LEU A 107 -10.73 4.29 14.00
N ILE A 108 -10.00 3.47 14.77
CA ILE A 108 -10.54 2.26 15.40
C ILE A 108 -11.57 2.59 16.48
N ALA A 109 -11.35 3.66 17.25
CA ALA A 109 -12.25 4.07 18.32
C ALA A 109 -13.51 4.76 17.79
N ASP A 110 -13.34 5.66 16.82
CA ASP A 110 -14.37 6.65 16.49
C ASP A 110 -15.13 6.31 15.20
N VAL A 111 -14.46 5.74 14.19
CA VAL A 111 -15.04 5.53 12.85
C VAL A 111 -15.41 4.05 12.63
N LEU A 112 -14.52 3.15 13.03
CA LEU A 112 -14.64 1.73 12.74
C LEU A 112 -15.90 1.08 13.33
N PRO A 113 -16.38 1.39 14.55
CA PRO A 113 -17.59 0.77 15.09
C PRO A 113 -18.81 1.02 14.18
N GLY A 114 -19.05 2.27 13.81
CA GLY A 114 -20.15 2.61 12.91
C GLY A 114 -19.94 2.05 11.49
N TYR A 115 -18.70 1.99 11.00
CA TYR A 115 -18.42 1.36 9.70
C TYR A 115 -18.77 -0.14 9.67
N ARG A 116 -18.54 -0.86 10.78
CA ARG A 116 -18.89 -2.27 10.92
C ARG A 116 -20.40 -2.50 10.95
N GLU A 117 -21.14 -1.58 11.55
CA GLU A 117 -22.60 -1.62 11.56
C GLU A 117 -23.17 -1.33 10.16
N ALA A 118 -22.54 -0.40 9.43
CA ALA A 118 -22.99 -0.01 8.09
C ALA A 118 -22.61 -1.04 7.01
N THR A 119 -21.48 -1.74 7.14
CA THR A 119 -20.98 -2.63 6.09
C THR A 119 -20.32 -3.90 6.63
N PRO A 120 -20.52 -5.07 5.99
CA PRO A 120 -19.85 -6.32 6.37
C PRO A 120 -18.39 -6.40 5.89
N THR A 121 -17.88 -5.37 5.20
CA THR A 121 -16.59 -5.36 4.52
C THR A 121 -15.43 -5.60 5.49
N TRP A 122 -15.48 -4.96 6.66
CA TRP A 122 -14.46 -5.13 7.69
C TRP A 122 -14.44 -6.55 8.24
N ASP A 123 -15.60 -7.11 8.59
CA ASP A 123 -15.67 -8.45 9.18
C ASP A 123 -15.26 -9.52 8.17
N THR A 124 -15.62 -9.34 6.90
CA THR A 124 -15.16 -10.20 5.80
C THR A 124 -13.64 -10.15 5.65
N PHE A 125 -13.04 -8.96 5.76
CA PHE A 125 -11.59 -8.79 5.71
C PHE A 125 -10.89 -9.48 6.90
N VAL A 126 -11.40 -9.31 8.13
CA VAL A 126 -10.82 -9.92 9.32
C VAL A 126 -10.91 -11.45 9.22
N HIS A 127 -12.05 -11.99 8.79
CA HIS A 127 -12.22 -13.43 8.62
C HIS A 127 -11.21 -14.02 7.62
N ARG A 128 -11.05 -13.38 6.45
CA ARG A 128 -10.03 -13.78 5.46
C ARG A 128 -8.60 -13.64 6.00
N SER A 129 -8.32 -12.60 6.77
CA SER A 129 -7.01 -12.34 7.36
C SER A 129 -6.64 -13.39 8.41
N VAL A 130 -7.60 -13.85 9.23
CA VAL A 130 -7.41 -14.94 10.19
C VAL A 130 -7.07 -16.23 9.45
N ILE A 131 -7.89 -16.62 8.46
CA ILE A 131 -7.63 -17.83 7.65
C ILE A 131 -6.23 -17.79 7.03
N ARG A 132 -5.83 -16.66 6.43
CA ARG A 132 -4.48 -16.53 5.84
C ARG A 132 -3.37 -16.70 6.86
N ARG A 133 -3.51 -16.17 8.08
CA ARG A 133 -2.52 -16.33 9.15
C ARG A 133 -2.46 -17.78 9.61
N ASP A 134 -3.61 -18.41 9.84
CA ASP A 134 -3.68 -19.80 10.28
C ASP A 134 -3.03 -20.73 9.23
N CYS A 135 -3.29 -20.51 7.95
CA CYS A 135 -2.64 -21.23 6.85
C CYS A 135 -1.14 -20.93 6.70
N SER A 136 -0.66 -19.76 7.11
CA SER A 136 0.77 -19.41 7.06
C SER A 136 1.55 -19.95 8.26
N THR A 137 0.86 -20.24 9.37
CA THR A 137 1.45 -20.80 10.60
C THR A 137 1.58 -22.32 10.50
N LEU A 138 0.77 -22.94 9.63
CA LEU A 138 1.06 -24.25 9.06
C LEU A 138 2.26 -24.05 8.11
N GLY A 139 3.47 -24.34 8.60
CA GLY A 139 4.70 -24.29 7.81
C GLY A 139 4.63 -25.12 6.51
N PRO A 140 5.72 -25.16 5.71
CA PRO A 140 5.76 -25.94 4.46
C PRO A 140 5.19 -27.32 4.72
N PRO A 141 4.31 -27.80 3.85
CA PRO A 141 3.31 -28.73 4.26
C PRO A 141 4.00 -29.98 4.78
N LEU A 142 3.64 -30.39 6.00
CA LEU A 142 3.76 -31.77 6.44
C LEU A 142 2.82 -32.70 5.62
N LEU A 143 2.64 -32.41 4.32
CA LEU A 143 2.14 -33.30 3.26
C LEU A 143 3.15 -34.42 2.96
N ALA A 144 3.90 -34.87 3.96
CA ALA A 144 4.80 -36.02 3.87
C ALA A 144 4.39 -37.17 4.79
N LYS A 145 3.32 -37.03 5.60
CA LYS A 145 2.92 -38.08 6.56
C LYS A 145 1.43 -38.40 6.63
N ASN A 146 0.65 -37.98 5.64
CA ASN A 146 -0.70 -38.52 5.47
C ASN A 146 -0.66 -39.62 4.40
N PRO A 147 -0.89 -40.90 4.75
CA PRO A 147 -0.86 -42.00 3.80
C PRO A 147 -1.89 -41.84 2.66
N SER A 148 -2.91 -41.00 2.86
CA SER A 148 -3.89 -40.63 1.83
C SER A 148 -3.32 -39.79 0.68
N VAL A 149 -2.27 -39.01 0.91
CA VAL A 149 -1.61 -38.18 -0.12
C VAL A 149 -0.62 -39.02 -0.94
N VAL A 150 -0.02 -40.04 -0.31
CA VAL A 150 0.82 -41.03 -0.99
C VAL A 150 -0.04 -41.90 -1.91
N ALA A 151 -1.20 -42.37 -1.45
CA ALA A 151 -2.12 -43.18 -2.27
C ALA A 151 -2.62 -42.45 -3.54
N LEU A 152 -2.83 -41.13 -3.48
CA LEU A 152 -3.22 -40.34 -4.65
C LEU A 152 -2.06 -40.12 -5.64
N ARG A 153 -0.80 -40.17 -5.18
CA ARG A 153 0.38 -40.11 -6.05
C ARG A 153 0.63 -41.47 -6.71
N ASP A 154 0.52 -42.55 -5.95
CA ASP A 154 0.70 -43.92 -6.47
C ASP A 154 -0.39 -44.29 -7.49
N ALA A 155 -1.63 -43.81 -7.29
CA ALA A 155 -2.69 -43.98 -8.28
C ALA A 155 -2.45 -43.20 -9.58
N SER A 156 -1.60 -42.17 -9.56
CA SER A 156 -1.24 -41.39 -10.76
C SER A 156 -0.12 -42.03 -11.58
N GLU A 157 0.62 -43.00 -11.04
CA GLU A 157 1.72 -43.69 -11.74
C GLU A 157 1.29 -45.04 -12.36
N LEU A 158 0.06 -45.50 -12.08
CA LEU A 158 -0.42 -46.81 -12.53
C LEU A 158 -1.13 -46.82 -13.89
N ASP A 159 -1.21 -45.69 -14.60
CA ASP A 159 -1.88 -45.60 -15.92
C ASP A 159 -0.92 -45.59 -17.13
N THR A 160 0.37 -45.79 -16.92
CA THR A 160 1.36 -45.89 -18.00
C THR A 160 2.04 -47.25 -18.04
N ASN A 161 1.28 -48.33 -18.22
CA ASN A 161 1.81 -49.57 -18.80
C ASN A 161 0.69 -50.52 -19.25
N ALA A 162 0.11 -50.26 -20.42
CA ALA A 162 -0.51 -51.31 -21.22
C ALA A 162 -0.34 -51.01 -22.72
N SER A 163 0.49 -51.84 -23.35
CA SER A 163 0.37 -52.32 -24.74
C SER A 163 0.77 -51.40 -25.91
N ARG A 164 1.93 -51.72 -26.50
CA ARG A 164 2.23 -51.59 -27.95
C ARG A 164 1.71 -52.84 -28.70
N PRO A 165 1.72 -52.92 -30.05
CA PRO A 165 1.73 -51.88 -31.10
C PRO A 165 0.70 -52.15 -32.24
N SER A 166 0.28 -51.12 -32.99
CA SER A 166 0.01 -51.24 -34.44
C SER A 166 -0.35 -49.91 -35.10
N ASP A 167 0.08 -49.80 -36.35
CA ASP A 167 -0.02 -48.69 -37.27
C ASP A 167 -1.41 -48.05 -37.40
N ARG A 168 -1.44 -46.71 -37.43
CA ARG A 168 -1.82 -45.92 -38.62
C ARG A 168 -1.69 -44.42 -38.37
N SER A 169 -1.06 -43.78 -39.35
CA SER A 169 -1.10 -42.36 -39.64
C SER A 169 -2.49 -41.76 -39.47
N MET A 170 -2.59 -40.65 -38.73
CA MET A 170 -3.32 -39.43 -39.13
C MET A 170 -2.96 -38.29 -38.17
N SER A 171 -2.67 -37.14 -38.77
CA SER A 171 -2.43 -35.84 -38.16
C SER A 171 -3.39 -35.51 -37.01
N GLY A 172 -2.85 -35.17 -35.84
CA GLY A 172 -3.61 -34.70 -34.69
C GLY A 172 -2.68 -34.06 -33.66
N LYS A 173 -2.47 -32.75 -33.77
CA LYS A 173 -1.77 -31.93 -32.77
C LYS A 173 -2.51 -32.05 -31.43
N LEU A 174 -1.93 -32.76 -30.47
CA LEU A 174 -2.36 -32.71 -29.08
C LEU A 174 -1.52 -31.68 -28.33
N HIS A 175 -2.21 -30.63 -27.90
CA HIS A 175 -1.69 -29.54 -27.10
C HIS A 175 -1.19 -30.06 -25.73
N ARG A 176 0.08 -29.78 -25.42
CA ARG A 176 0.59 -29.88 -24.06
C ARG A 176 -0.14 -28.83 -23.20
N LEU A 177 -0.72 -29.26 -22.09
CA LEU A 177 -1.23 -28.39 -21.03
C LEU A 177 -0.04 -27.66 -20.39
N GLY A 178 0.29 -26.52 -20.98
CA GLY A 178 1.34 -25.60 -20.55
C GLY A 178 1.26 -24.29 -21.32
N ASP A 179 0.06 -23.95 -21.81
CA ASP A 179 -0.17 -22.75 -22.60
C ASP A 179 -0.18 -21.54 -21.68
N VAL A 180 0.93 -20.82 -21.75
CA VAL A 180 1.04 -19.42 -21.37
C VAL A 180 -0.07 -18.65 -22.09
N VAL A 181 -1.00 -18.08 -21.33
CA VAL A 181 -2.01 -17.16 -21.86
C VAL A 181 -1.28 -15.94 -22.42
N THR A 182 -1.03 -15.96 -23.72
CA THR A 182 -0.41 -14.85 -24.44
C THR A 182 -1.53 -13.84 -24.74
N ALA A 183 -1.26 -12.53 -24.61
CA ALA A 183 -2.24 -11.44 -24.75
C ALA A 183 -3.04 -11.46 -26.07
N THR A 184 -2.52 -12.12 -27.11
CA THR A 184 -3.18 -12.36 -28.40
C THR A 184 -4.41 -13.28 -28.30
N ALA A 185 -4.48 -14.19 -27.33
CA ALA A 185 -5.64 -15.07 -27.11
C ALA A 185 -6.86 -14.34 -26.52
N LEU A 186 -6.67 -13.12 -25.99
CA LEU A 186 -7.73 -12.28 -25.40
C LEU A 186 -8.32 -11.25 -26.38
N GLY A 187 -7.97 -11.31 -27.67
CA GLY A 187 -8.56 -10.43 -28.69
C GLY A 187 -8.19 -8.95 -28.55
N ILE A 188 -7.19 -8.60 -27.75
CA ILE A 188 -6.75 -7.21 -27.58
C ILE A 188 -5.82 -6.85 -28.73
N LYS A 189 -6.33 -6.08 -29.70
CA LYS A 189 -5.50 -5.43 -30.74
C LYS A 189 -4.47 -4.52 -30.06
N PRO A 190 -3.18 -4.58 -30.42
CA PRO A 190 -2.23 -3.57 -29.97
C PRO A 190 -2.56 -2.26 -30.69
N GLU A 191 -3.25 -1.35 -30.00
CA GLU A 191 -3.31 0.03 -30.44
C GLU A 191 -1.91 0.63 -30.34
N GLN A 192 -1.42 1.11 -31.48
CA GLN A 192 -0.21 1.91 -31.55
C GLN A 192 -0.40 3.20 -30.75
N ARG A 193 0.11 3.23 -29.52
CA ARG A 193 0.34 4.49 -28.82
C ARG A 193 1.47 5.23 -29.52
N LYS A 194 1.09 6.18 -30.38
CA LYS A 194 1.93 7.33 -30.75
C LYS A 194 2.38 8.01 -29.46
N VAL A 195 3.69 8.00 -29.23
CA VAL A 195 4.34 8.79 -28.18
C VAL A 195 4.36 10.24 -28.66
N PRO A 196 3.79 11.22 -27.93
CA PRO A 196 4.12 12.62 -28.17
C PRO A 196 5.52 12.85 -27.60
N VAL A 197 6.51 12.91 -28.49
CA VAL A 197 7.79 13.57 -28.23
C VAL A 197 7.49 15.05 -28.11
N LEU A 198 7.57 15.59 -26.90
CA LEU A 198 7.35 17.03 -26.70
C LEU A 198 8.12 17.57 -25.49
N TRP A 199 9.40 17.25 -25.38
CA TRP A 199 10.38 18.06 -24.63
C TRP A 199 11.77 17.90 -25.26
N ALA A 200 11.93 18.49 -26.44
CA ALA A 200 13.21 18.74 -27.08
C ALA A 200 13.17 20.14 -27.71
N ALA A 201 13.28 21.16 -26.85
CA ALA A 201 13.64 22.52 -27.23
C ALA A 201 13.87 23.30 -25.93
N MET A 202 15.13 23.35 -25.48
CA MET A 202 15.78 24.53 -24.92
C MET A 202 17.18 24.11 -24.51
N ASP A 203 18.03 24.01 -25.53
CA ASP A 203 19.45 24.26 -25.37
C ASP A 203 19.65 25.74 -25.00
N ASP A 204 20.63 25.93 -24.11
CA ASP A 204 21.58 27.04 -24.12
C ASP A 204 21.04 28.46 -23.83
N ASP A 205 21.27 28.93 -22.61
CA ASP A 205 22.00 30.20 -22.50
C ASP A 205 22.79 30.26 -21.18
N THR A 206 24.09 30.14 -21.34
CA THR A 206 25.12 30.43 -20.36
C THR A 206 25.22 31.95 -20.16
N ARG A 207 25.04 32.46 -18.93
CA ARG A 207 25.75 33.67 -18.44
C ARG A 207 25.52 33.98 -16.96
N THR A 208 26.51 33.62 -16.14
CA THR A 208 27.04 34.51 -15.09
C THR A 208 27.68 35.74 -15.76
N PRO A 209 27.65 36.96 -15.16
CA PRO A 209 28.60 37.24 -14.08
C PRO A 209 28.17 38.27 -13.00
N ALA A 210 28.91 38.17 -11.88
CA ALA A 210 29.50 39.24 -11.06
C ALA A 210 28.64 40.32 -10.34
N LEU A 211 28.80 40.30 -9.01
CA LEU A 211 29.19 41.43 -8.13
C LEU A 211 28.54 42.81 -8.40
N SER A 212 27.71 43.26 -7.46
CA SER A 212 27.78 44.66 -7.03
C SER A 212 27.30 44.85 -5.60
N THR A 213 28.27 45.09 -4.73
CA THR A 213 28.16 45.63 -3.37
C THR A 213 27.63 47.06 -3.43
N LYS A 214 26.52 47.37 -2.76
CA LYS A 214 26.27 48.73 -2.24
C LYS A 214 25.54 48.69 -0.89
N SER A 215 26.32 49.03 0.12
CA SER A 215 25.92 49.59 1.41
C SER A 215 25.12 50.88 1.25
N ILE A 216 24.16 51.12 2.15
CA ILE A 216 23.69 52.42 2.70
C ILE A 216 22.99 52.01 4.02
N VAL A 217 23.58 52.13 5.23
CA VAL A 217 23.86 53.31 6.09
C VAL A 217 22.61 54.15 6.44
N LEU A 218 22.05 53.81 7.61
CA LEU A 218 21.62 54.65 8.76
C LEU A 218 21.22 56.14 8.58
N ASN A 219 20.01 56.43 9.09
CA ASN A 219 19.60 57.51 10.02
C ASN A 219 19.68 58.99 9.55
N PRO A 220 18.91 59.92 10.16
CA PRO A 220 18.61 60.10 11.59
C PRO A 220 17.21 59.69 12.07
#